data_AF-N1QTD6-F1
#
_entry.id   AF-N1QTD6-F1
#
_cell.length_a   1.000
_cell.length_b   1.000
_cell.length_c   1.000
_cell.angle_alpha   90.00
_cell.angle_beta   90.00
_cell.angle_gamma   90.00
#
_symmetry.space_group_name_H-M   'P 1'
#
loop_
_entity.id
_entity.type
_entity.pdbx_description
1 polymer ?
#
loop_
_entity_poly.entity_id
_entity_poly.type
_entity_poly.pdbx_seq_one_letter_code
_entity_poly.pdbx_strand_id
1 'polypeptide(L)'
;MPKQFPLIQTKIVDFFKIQRRPAAVAADPPEGKKRKRKAATALVVSKKKSRKLLPFTPSEDPVRRLTQMASLATALTATGAVFSNDLTYVPGMAPRSANQSALEAGGMQVLPREDAETLSLCKRMMEQGEWPPLLVVFDPVEGFTVEADRHIKDLTIITEYVGDVDYLTNREHDDGDSMMTLLSAAPPSKSLVICPDKRSNIARFINGINNHTPEGRKKQNLKCVRFAIDGECHCLLVANRDISKGERLYYDYNGDEHEYPTHHFV
;
A
#
# COMPACT_ATOMS: atom_id res chain seq x y z
N MET A 1 10.76 22.66 7.48
CA MET A 1 10.72 21.39 8.23
C MET A 1 9.38 21.26 8.92
N PRO A 2 8.61 20.18 8.69
CA PRO A 2 7.31 19.98 9.32
C PRO A 2 7.43 19.77 10.84
N LYS A 3 6.43 20.22 11.60
CA LYS A 3 6.38 20.05 13.06
C LYS A 3 6.11 18.59 13.40
N GLN A 4 7.02 17.97 14.15
CA GLN A 4 6.91 16.55 14.50
C GLN A 4 5.67 16.23 15.33
N PHE A 5 5.00 15.13 14.97
CA PHE A 5 3.92 14.57 15.77
C PHE A 5 4.48 14.02 17.09
N PRO A 6 3.82 14.26 18.24
CA PRO A 6 4.33 13.79 19.52
C PRO A 6 4.48 12.26 19.56
N LEU A 7 5.65 11.78 19.98
CA LEU A 7 5.93 10.37 20.25
C LEU A 7 5.29 9.91 21.57
N ILE A 8 3.97 10.08 21.68
CA ILE A 8 3.18 9.66 22.84
C ILE A 8 2.27 8.52 22.39
N GLN A 9 2.48 7.33 22.95
CA GLN A 9 1.81 6.10 22.52
C GLN A 9 0.28 6.23 22.47
N THR A 10 -0.34 6.86 23.46
CA THR A 10 -1.80 7.07 23.47
C THR A 10 -2.26 7.90 22.28
N LYS A 11 -1.59 9.01 21.98
CA LYS A 11 -1.90 9.86 20.82
C LYS A 11 -1.76 9.11 19.50
N ILE A 12 -0.75 8.26 19.37
CA ILE A 12 -0.54 7.44 18.16
C ILE A 12 -1.63 6.37 18.05
N VAL A 13 -1.93 5.65 19.13
CA VAL A 13 -3.01 4.64 19.17
C VAL A 13 -4.35 5.25 18.77
N ASP A 14 -4.67 6.43 19.30
CA ASP A 14 -5.92 7.12 19.01
C ASP A 14 -5.95 7.63 17.56
N PHE A 15 -4.82 8.15 17.05
CA PHE A 15 -4.68 8.64 15.67
C PHE A 15 -4.92 7.52 14.64
N PHE A 16 -4.33 6.34 14.86
CA PHE A 16 -4.44 5.19 13.95
C PHE A 16 -5.60 4.24 14.29
N LYS A 17 -6.39 4.55 15.33
CA LYS A 17 -7.50 3.70 15.83
C LYS A 17 -7.05 2.25 16.11
N ILE A 18 -5.86 2.08 16.69
CA ILE A 18 -5.26 0.77 16.95
C ILE A 18 -6.12 -0.01 17.94
N GLN A 19 -6.51 -1.23 17.56
CA GLN A 19 -7.30 -2.12 18.40
C GLN A 19 -6.42 -2.66 19.54
N ARG A 20 -6.76 -2.32 20.78
CA ARG A 20 -6.11 -2.89 21.96
C ARG A 20 -6.66 -4.29 22.21
N ARG A 21 -5.85 -5.33 22.03
CA ARG A 21 -6.15 -6.63 22.64
C ARG A 21 -5.87 -6.55 24.15
N PRO A 22 -6.70 -7.16 25.01
CA PRO A 22 -6.24 -7.58 26.32
C PRO A 22 -5.01 -8.47 26.11
N ALA A 23 -3.97 -8.32 26.93
CA ALA A 23 -2.80 -9.19 26.87
C ALA A 23 -3.26 -10.64 26.88
N ALA A 24 -3.12 -11.35 25.77
CA ALA A 24 -3.44 -12.77 25.71
C ALA A 24 -2.48 -13.46 26.66
N VAL A 25 -3.03 -14.13 27.68
CA VAL A 25 -2.28 -15.05 28.53
C VAL A 25 -1.61 -16.05 27.59
N ALA A 26 -0.29 -16.17 27.70
CA ALA A 26 0.52 -17.02 26.85
C ALA A 26 -0.10 -18.43 26.81
N ALA A 27 -0.61 -18.83 25.65
CA ALA A 27 -0.98 -20.22 25.42
C ALA A 27 0.30 -20.99 25.12
N ASP A 28 0.56 -22.03 25.92
CA ASP A 28 1.72 -22.91 25.76
C ASP A 28 1.82 -23.50 24.34
N PRO A 29 3.04 -23.68 23.80
CA PRO A 29 3.23 -24.26 22.48
C PRO A 29 2.83 -25.75 22.49
N PRO A 30 2.12 -26.25 21.47
CA PRO A 30 1.80 -27.67 21.39
C PRO A 30 3.06 -28.50 21.07
N GLU A 31 3.28 -29.53 21.87
CA GLU A 31 4.38 -30.49 21.77
C GLU A 31 4.49 -31.15 20.39
N GLY A 32 5.74 -31.32 19.94
CA GLY A 32 6.09 -31.84 18.63
C GLY A 32 5.73 -33.31 18.41
N LYS A 33 5.04 -33.59 17.30
CA LYS A 33 4.93 -34.94 16.73
C LYS A 33 5.88 -35.11 15.55
N LYS A 34 6.95 -35.90 15.77
CA LYS A 34 7.90 -36.37 14.75
C LYS A 34 7.16 -37.07 13.60
N ARG A 35 7.20 -36.51 12.39
CA ARG A 35 6.72 -37.19 11.16
C ARG A 35 7.89 -37.91 10.47
N LYS A 36 7.74 -39.24 10.32
CA LYS A 36 8.65 -40.14 9.59
C LYS A 36 8.78 -39.72 8.12
N ARG A 37 10.02 -39.70 7.61
CA ARG A 37 10.36 -39.57 6.19
C ARG A 37 9.85 -40.79 5.41
N LYS A 38 9.14 -40.58 4.29
CA LYS A 38 9.00 -41.56 3.22
C LYS A 38 9.57 -40.99 1.93
N ALA A 39 10.38 -41.81 1.27
CA ALA A 39 11.16 -41.51 0.07
C ALA A 39 10.28 -41.24 -1.16
N ALA A 40 10.85 -40.47 -2.08
CA ALA A 40 10.23 -39.90 -3.26
C ALA A 40 10.10 -40.89 -4.43
N THR A 41 9.00 -40.80 -5.16
CA THR A 41 8.92 -41.03 -6.61
C THR A 41 7.64 -40.37 -7.15
N ALA A 42 7.75 -39.14 -7.63
CA ALA A 42 6.76 -38.55 -8.54
C ALA A 42 7.48 -37.53 -9.43
N LEU A 43 7.29 -37.69 -10.75
CA LEU A 43 7.90 -36.86 -11.78
C LEU A 43 7.60 -35.37 -11.52
N VAL A 44 8.67 -34.60 -11.33
CA VAL A 44 8.60 -33.15 -11.18
C VAL A 44 8.30 -32.56 -12.55
N VAL A 45 7.02 -32.36 -12.86
CA VAL A 45 6.64 -31.31 -13.79
C VAL A 45 6.92 -30.02 -13.04
N SER A 46 7.94 -29.28 -13.45
CA SER A 46 8.27 -27.95 -12.95
C SER A 46 7.13 -27.00 -13.31
N LYS A 47 6.03 -27.06 -12.54
CA LYS A 47 5.09 -25.94 -12.45
C LYS A 47 5.94 -24.75 -12.02
N LYS A 48 6.07 -23.73 -12.88
CA LYS A 48 6.61 -22.42 -12.48
C LYS A 48 5.97 -22.10 -11.13
N LYS A 49 6.79 -21.97 -10.07
CA LYS A 49 6.31 -21.53 -8.76
C LYS A 49 5.53 -20.24 -9.02
N SER A 50 4.22 -20.26 -8.76
CA SER A 50 3.42 -19.04 -8.76
C SER A 50 4.12 -18.04 -7.85
N ARG A 51 4.38 -16.83 -8.36
CA ARG A 51 4.99 -15.74 -7.60
C ARG A 51 3.93 -15.23 -6.61
N LYS A 52 3.91 -15.82 -5.41
CA LYS A 52 2.97 -15.52 -4.33
C LYS A 52 3.32 -14.20 -3.64
N LEU A 53 2.32 -13.40 -3.29
CA LEU A 53 2.51 -12.19 -2.50
C LEU A 53 2.93 -12.52 -1.06
N LEU A 54 3.81 -11.71 -0.50
CA LEU A 54 4.34 -11.88 0.85
C LEU A 54 3.77 -10.81 1.79
N PRO A 55 3.49 -11.14 3.06
CA PRO A 55 3.18 -10.12 4.06
C PRO A 55 4.45 -9.35 4.42
N PHE A 56 4.30 -8.08 4.80
CA PHE A 56 5.42 -7.32 5.35
C PHE A 56 5.86 -7.90 6.71
N THR A 57 7.10 -7.61 7.10
CA THR A 57 7.63 -7.94 8.43
C THR A 57 7.84 -6.65 9.22
N PRO A 58 7.04 -6.37 10.27
CA PRO A 58 7.18 -5.19 11.11
C PRO A 58 8.55 -5.11 11.78
N SER A 59 8.92 -3.91 12.24
CA SER A 59 10.05 -3.77 13.16
C SER A 59 9.77 -4.49 14.48
N GLU A 60 10.75 -5.26 14.96
CA GLU A 60 10.64 -6.00 16.22
C GLU A 60 10.54 -5.06 17.42
N ASP A 61 11.35 -4.00 17.44
CA ASP A 61 11.34 -2.97 18.48
C ASP A 61 10.03 -2.14 18.45
N PRO A 62 9.21 -2.18 19.52
CA PRO A 62 8.00 -1.38 19.63
C PRO A 62 8.25 0.13 19.57
N VAL A 63 9.38 0.61 20.10
CA VAL A 63 9.74 2.04 20.05
C VAL A 63 9.96 2.45 18.60
N ARG A 64 10.65 1.60 17.82
CA ARG A 64 10.82 1.84 16.39
C ARG A 64 9.49 1.89 15.63
N ARG A 65 8.55 0.99 15.93
CA ARG A 65 7.19 1.04 15.34
C ARG A 65 6.46 2.33 15.66
N LEU A 66 6.60 2.85 16.89
CA LEU A 66 6.03 4.15 17.27
C LEU A 66 6.66 5.30 16.46
N THR A 67 7.98 5.29 16.24
CA THR A 67 8.65 6.27 15.39
C THR A 67 8.14 6.23 13.95
N GLN A 68 7.99 5.02 13.38
CA GLN A 68 7.46 4.81 12.03
C GLN A 68 6.06 5.40 11.89
N MET A 69 5.14 5.04 12.78
CA MET A 69 3.77 5.57 12.81
C MET A 69 3.74 7.09 13.02
N ALA A 70 4.58 7.64 13.90
CA ALA A 70 4.64 9.09 14.14
C ALA A 70 5.14 9.87 12.92
N SER A 71 6.03 9.29 12.11
CA SER A 71 6.47 9.92 10.86
C SER A 71 5.31 10.10 9.87
N LEU A 72 4.46 9.08 9.73
CA LEU A 72 3.24 9.15 8.92
C LEU A 72 2.23 10.15 9.50
N ALA A 73 1.99 10.11 10.82
CA ALA A 73 1.09 11.07 11.47
C ALA A 73 1.55 12.52 11.29
N THR A 74 2.87 12.76 11.31
CA THR A 74 3.48 14.07 11.03
C THR A 74 3.15 14.53 9.61
N ALA A 75 3.37 13.67 8.62
CA ALA A 75 3.12 14.00 7.22
C ALA A 75 1.63 14.26 6.95
N LEU A 76 0.73 13.39 7.42
CA LEU A 76 -0.72 13.57 7.31
C LEU A 76 -1.20 14.86 7.99
N THR A 77 -0.67 15.17 9.18
CA THR A 77 -1.00 16.43 9.87
C THR A 77 -0.50 17.65 9.08
N ALA A 78 0.69 17.57 8.50
CA ALA A 78 1.27 18.66 7.71
C ALA A 78 0.51 18.92 6.40
N THR A 79 -0.05 17.87 5.78
CA THR A 79 -0.87 17.99 4.56
C THR A 79 -2.36 18.19 4.84
N GLY A 80 -2.78 18.20 6.10
CA GLY A 80 -4.19 18.37 6.49
C GLY A 80 -5.08 17.14 6.21
N ALA A 81 -4.48 15.98 5.93
CA ALA A 81 -5.21 14.76 5.63
C ALA A 81 -5.52 13.95 6.91
N VAL A 82 -6.71 13.35 6.94
CA VAL A 82 -7.13 12.41 7.97
C VAL A 82 -6.63 11.01 7.61
N PHE A 83 -6.12 10.28 8.59
CA PHE A 83 -5.73 8.90 8.37
C PHE A 83 -6.93 7.99 8.01
N SER A 84 -6.80 7.22 6.93
CA SER A 84 -7.68 6.13 6.52
C SER A 84 -6.86 5.01 5.90
N ASN A 85 -7.17 3.75 6.20
CA ASN A 85 -6.56 2.58 5.58
C ASN A 85 -7.50 1.83 4.64
N ASP A 86 -8.63 2.43 4.30
CA ASP A 86 -9.66 1.87 3.43
C ASP A 86 -10.06 2.89 2.36
N LEU A 87 -10.54 2.39 1.24
CA LEU A 87 -11.30 3.19 0.27
C LEU A 87 -12.55 3.75 0.95
N THR A 88 -12.79 5.04 0.79
CA THR A 88 -13.93 5.74 1.39
C THR A 88 -14.89 6.23 0.33
N TYR A 89 -16.20 6.10 0.60
CA TYR A 89 -17.26 6.49 -0.32
C TYR A 89 -18.11 7.57 0.35
N VAL A 90 -18.04 8.79 -0.16
CA VAL A 90 -18.57 9.99 0.48
C VAL A 90 -19.81 10.46 -0.28
N PRO A 91 -20.89 10.91 0.41
CA PRO A 91 -22.03 11.52 -0.27
C PRO A 91 -21.59 12.67 -1.18
N GLY A 92 -22.06 12.67 -2.43
CA GLY A 92 -21.67 13.64 -3.46
C GLY A 92 -20.49 13.21 -4.33
N MET A 93 -19.80 12.11 -3.99
CA MET A 93 -18.80 11.43 -4.83
C MET A 93 -19.35 10.10 -5.36
N ALA A 94 -18.50 9.24 -5.90
CA ALA A 94 -18.89 7.91 -6.35
C ALA A 94 -19.39 7.04 -5.18
N PRO A 95 -20.56 6.36 -5.31
CA PRO A 95 -21.00 5.39 -4.31
C PRO A 95 -20.19 4.11 -4.40
N ARG A 96 -20.14 3.32 -3.32
CA ARG A 96 -19.47 2.00 -3.31
C ARG A 96 -19.96 1.07 -4.43
N SER A 97 -21.25 1.12 -4.73
CA SER A 97 -21.86 0.35 -5.81
C SER A 97 -21.33 0.69 -7.21
N ALA A 98 -20.62 1.81 -7.39
CA ALA A 98 -19.96 2.12 -8.66
C ALA A 98 -18.63 1.36 -8.82
N ASN A 99 -17.98 0.97 -7.72
CA ASN A 99 -16.73 0.21 -7.73
C ASN A 99 -17.00 -1.26 -8.07
N GLN A 100 -17.17 -1.55 -9.35
CA GLN A 100 -17.40 -2.91 -9.86
C GLN A 100 -16.29 -3.27 -10.83
N SER A 101 -15.45 -4.25 -10.47
CA SER A 101 -14.30 -4.67 -11.27
C SER A 101 -14.68 -5.24 -12.63
N ALA A 102 -15.93 -5.69 -12.79
CA ALA A 102 -16.48 -6.14 -14.07
C ALA A 102 -16.62 -5.01 -15.12
N LEU A 103 -16.56 -3.74 -14.69
CA LEU A 103 -16.62 -2.59 -15.59
C LEU A 103 -15.26 -2.22 -16.20
N GLU A 104 -14.16 -2.81 -15.72
CA GLU A 104 -12.81 -2.54 -16.21
C GLU A 104 -12.69 -2.92 -17.69
N ALA A 105 -12.26 -1.96 -18.52
CA ALA A 105 -12.00 -2.20 -19.93
C ALA A 105 -10.84 -3.19 -20.08
N GLY A 106 -11.07 -4.29 -20.80
CA GLY A 106 -10.08 -5.37 -20.93
C GLY A 106 -10.07 -6.36 -19.75
N GLY A 107 -10.88 -6.12 -18.72
CA GLY A 107 -11.03 -6.97 -17.54
C GLY A 107 -9.94 -6.77 -16.49
N MET A 108 -10.28 -7.06 -15.23
CA MET A 108 -9.37 -6.93 -14.09
C MET A 108 -8.97 -8.31 -13.55
N GLN A 109 -7.69 -8.50 -13.27
CA GLN A 109 -7.19 -9.74 -12.65
C GLN A 109 -7.76 -9.92 -11.24
N VAL A 110 -8.21 -11.14 -10.93
CA VAL A 110 -8.74 -11.50 -9.61
C VAL A 110 -7.58 -11.81 -8.67
N LEU A 111 -7.61 -11.27 -7.45
CA LEU A 111 -6.62 -11.61 -6.42
C LEU A 111 -6.80 -13.09 -6.01
N PRO A 112 -5.78 -13.96 -6.20
CA PRO A 112 -5.89 -15.35 -5.79
C PRO A 112 -6.16 -15.48 -4.30
N ARG A 113 -6.92 -16.51 -3.90
CA ARG A 113 -7.30 -16.74 -2.49
C ARG A 113 -6.10 -16.69 -1.53
N GLU A 114 -4.99 -17.33 -1.90
CA GLU A 114 -3.78 -17.34 -1.06
C GLU A 114 -3.20 -15.94 -0.85
N ASP A 115 -3.29 -15.07 -1.86
CA ASP A 115 -2.81 -13.69 -1.78
C ASP A 115 -3.81 -12.79 -1.05
N ALA A 116 -5.12 -13.07 -1.16
CA ALA A 116 -6.16 -12.43 -0.36
C ALA A 116 -6.02 -12.75 1.14
N GLU A 117 -5.64 -13.98 1.50
CA GLU A 117 -5.30 -14.37 2.87
C GLU A 117 -4.06 -13.62 3.39
N THR A 118 -3.06 -13.42 2.53
CA THR A 118 -1.87 -12.60 2.84
C THR A 118 -2.23 -11.12 3.05
N LEU A 119 -3.04 -10.54 2.17
CA LEU A 119 -3.52 -9.15 2.32
C LEU A 119 -4.33 -8.99 3.62
N SER A 120 -5.19 -9.96 3.93
CA SER A 120 -5.96 -9.97 5.18
C SER A 120 -5.06 -10.06 6.42
N LEU A 121 -3.93 -10.77 6.34
CA LEU A 121 -2.93 -10.78 7.40
C LEU A 121 -2.30 -9.40 7.59
N CYS A 122 -1.87 -8.75 6.50
CA CYS A 122 -1.33 -7.39 6.54
C CYS A 122 -2.30 -6.40 7.20
N LYS A 123 -3.59 -6.44 6.85
CA LYS A 123 -4.64 -5.60 7.47
C LYS A 123 -4.73 -5.81 8.97
N ARG A 124 -4.84 -7.07 9.42
CA ARG A 124 -4.90 -7.41 10.85
C ARG A 124 -3.67 -6.98 11.64
N MET A 125 -2.49 -7.01 11.03
CA MET A 125 -1.26 -6.53 11.65
C MET A 125 -1.32 -5.00 11.84
N MET A 126 -1.73 -4.25 10.81
CA MET A 126 -1.88 -2.79 10.93
C MET A 126 -2.93 -2.39 11.98
N GLU A 127 -4.06 -3.11 12.06
CA GLU A 127 -5.08 -2.92 13.11
C GLU A 127 -4.51 -3.08 14.53
N GLN A 128 -3.44 -3.86 14.69
CA GLN A 128 -2.76 -4.11 15.96
C GLN A 128 -1.53 -3.22 16.19
N GLY A 129 -1.27 -2.24 15.30
CA GLY A 129 -0.11 -1.36 15.38
C GLY A 129 1.19 -2.01 14.88
N GLU A 130 1.10 -3.15 14.21
CA GLU A 130 2.19 -3.81 13.51
C GLU A 130 2.20 -3.33 12.05
N TRP A 131 2.83 -2.19 11.83
CA TRP A 131 2.88 -1.53 10.52
C TRP A 131 4.05 -2.05 9.65
N PRO A 132 3.95 -1.90 8.31
CA PRO A 132 5.10 -2.06 7.43
C PRO A 132 6.28 -1.20 7.94
N PRO A 133 7.53 -1.70 7.88
CA PRO A 133 8.67 -1.01 8.46
C PRO A 133 9.10 0.16 7.57
N LEU A 134 8.35 1.25 7.59
CA LEU A 134 8.49 2.41 6.70
C LEU A 134 8.61 3.71 7.49
N LEU A 135 9.37 4.65 6.96
CA LEU A 135 9.46 6.01 7.46
C LEU A 135 9.03 7.00 6.40
N VAL A 136 8.22 7.97 6.80
CA VAL A 136 7.97 9.16 5.97
C VAL A 136 9.04 10.20 6.31
N VAL A 137 9.80 10.63 5.30
CA VAL A 137 10.95 11.54 5.44
C VAL A 137 10.75 12.75 4.54
N PHE A 138 10.96 13.95 5.08
CA PHE A 138 10.90 15.19 4.29
C PHE A 138 12.22 15.43 3.57
N ASP A 139 12.15 15.49 2.25
CA ASP A 139 13.21 15.85 1.32
C ASP A 139 12.95 17.26 0.76
N PRO A 140 13.92 18.19 0.77
CA PRO A 140 13.72 19.55 0.26
C PRO A 140 13.39 19.64 -1.24
N VAL A 141 13.72 18.61 -2.02
CA VAL A 141 13.51 18.58 -3.47
C VAL A 141 12.27 17.77 -3.82
N GLU A 142 12.10 16.61 -3.18
CA GLU A 142 11.02 15.66 -3.48
C GLU A 142 9.80 15.79 -2.56
N GLY A 143 9.85 16.64 -1.54
CA GLY A 143 8.78 16.78 -0.55
C GLY A 143 8.74 15.63 0.44
N PHE A 144 7.55 15.17 0.84
CA PHE A 144 7.45 13.97 1.67
C PHE A 144 7.72 12.73 0.82
N THR A 145 8.67 11.90 1.26
CA THR A 145 9.07 10.64 0.62
C THR A 145 8.90 9.50 1.61
N VAL A 146 8.95 8.26 1.12
CA VAL A 146 8.89 7.06 1.97
C VAL A 146 10.15 6.22 1.79
N GLU A 147 10.74 5.79 2.90
CA GLU A 147 11.96 4.98 2.91
C GLU A 147 11.73 3.69 3.71
N ALA A 148 12.35 2.60 3.26
CA ALA A 148 12.34 1.33 3.96
C ALA A 148 13.18 1.43 5.25
N ASP A 149 12.58 1.13 6.40
CA ASP A 149 13.27 1.16 7.69
C ASP A 149 13.73 -0.24 8.17
N ARG A 150 13.49 -1.24 7.33
CA ARG A 150 14.03 -2.60 7.42
C ARG A 150 14.14 -3.16 6.01
N HIS A 151 14.88 -4.26 5.86
CA HIS A 151 14.88 -5.00 4.60
C HIS A 151 13.47 -5.48 4.24
N ILE A 152 13.04 -5.23 3.00
CA ILE A 152 11.77 -5.68 2.42
C ILE A 152 12.07 -6.65 1.28
N LYS A 153 11.43 -7.81 1.26
CA LYS A 153 11.66 -8.82 0.22
C LYS A 153 10.86 -8.50 -1.06
N ASP A 154 11.35 -8.96 -2.20
CA ASP A 154 10.56 -9.04 -3.43
C ASP A 154 9.19 -9.68 -3.16
N LEU A 155 8.15 -9.19 -3.84
CA LEU A 155 6.75 -9.60 -3.73
C LEU A 155 6.07 -9.26 -2.39
N THR A 156 6.69 -8.45 -1.54
CA THR A 156 6.06 -8.00 -0.29
C THR A 156 4.98 -6.95 -0.57
N ILE A 157 3.77 -7.17 -0.04
CA ILE A 157 2.72 -6.15 -0.01
C ILE A 157 3.16 -5.01 0.91
N ILE A 158 3.25 -3.80 0.36
CA ILE A 158 3.61 -2.60 1.10
C ILE A 158 2.37 -2.00 1.76
N THR A 159 1.37 -1.67 0.96
CA THR A 159 0.10 -1.07 1.40
C THR A 159 -0.90 -1.07 0.24
N GLU A 160 -2.19 -0.90 0.57
CA GLU A 160 -3.18 -0.44 -0.41
C GLU A 160 -3.04 1.07 -0.65
N TYR A 161 -3.28 1.49 -1.90
CA TYR A 161 -3.50 2.90 -2.22
C TYR A 161 -4.97 3.23 -1.91
N VAL A 162 -5.20 4.18 -1.01
CA VAL A 162 -6.53 4.46 -0.47
C VAL A 162 -6.82 5.95 -0.39
N GLY A 163 -8.11 6.28 -0.34
CA GLY A 163 -8.64 7.62 -0.26
C GLY A 163 -10.11 7.64 -0.62
N ASP A 164 -10.65 8.83 -0.84
CA ASP A 164 -12.01 8.96 -1.32
C ASP A 164 -12.13 8.47 -2.76
N VAL A 165 -13.12 7.65 -3.04
CA VAL A 165 -13.41 7.21 -4.40
C VAL A 165 -14.38 8.18 -5.05
N ASP A 166 -14.01 8.68 -6.21
CA ASP A 166 -14.81 9.61 -7.00
C ASP A 166 -14.83 9.21 -8.48
N TYR A 167 -15.73 9.81 -9.23
CA TYR A 167 -15.71 9.70 -10.69
C TYR A 167 -14.58 10.55 -11.26
N LEU A 168 -13.86 10.02 -12.25
CA LEU A 168 -12.77 10.75 -12.90
C LEU A 168 -13.25 12.09 -13.49
N THR A 169 -14.45 12.11 -14.06
CA THR A 169 -15.08 13.32 -14.62
C THR A 169 -15.31 14.43 -13.58
N ASN A 170 -15.44 14.09 -12.29
CA ASN A 170 -15.60 15.09 -11.24
C ASN A 170 -14.27 15.77 -10.87
N ARG A 171 -13.14 15.25 -11.39
CA ARG A 171 -11.78 15.62 -11.00
C ARG A 171 -10.95 16.18 -12.15
N GLU A 172 -11.56 16.47 -13.30
CA GLU A 172 -10.89 17.03 -14.49
C GLU A 172 -10.17 18.37 -14.23
N HIS A 173 -10.64 19.13 -13.24
CA HIS A 173 -10.08 20.43 -12.84
C HIS A 173 -9.52 20.40 -11.41
N ASP A 174 -9.21 19.20 -10.89
CA ASP A 174 -8.61 19.04 -9.56
C ASP A 174 -7.10 19.28 -9.63
N ASP A 175 -6.57 20.07 -8.70
CA ASP A 175 -5.14 20.36 -8.57
C ASP A 175 -4.39 19.28 -7.77
N GLY A 176 -5.05 18.17 -7.40
CA GLY A 176 -4.51 17.08 -6.62
C GLY A 176 -3.39 16.31 -7.34
N ASP A 177 -2.19 16.35 -6.79
CA ASP A 177 -0.97 15.69 -7.30
C ASP A 177 -0.84 14.19 -6.97
N SER A 178 -1.83 13.61 -6.29
CA SER A 178 -1.76 12.26 -5.73
C SER A 178 -2.95 11.40 -6.16
N MET A 179 -3.63 11.75 -7.26
CA MET A 179 -4.74 10.93 -7.75
C MET A 179 -4.24 9.59 -8.31
N MET A 180 -5.03 8.54 -8.11
CA MET A 180 -4.71 7.19 -8.56
C MET A 180 -5.91 6.55 -9.23
N THR A 181 -5.78 6.15 -10.50
CA THR A 181 -6.83 5.44 -11.23
C THR A 181 -7.21 4.14 -10.50
N LEU A 182 -8.51 3.97 -10.24
CA LEU A 182 -9.07 2.77 -9.61
C LEU A 182 -9.67 1.82 -10.64
N LEU A 183 -10.47 2.38 -11.54
CA LEU A 183 -11.27 1.68 -12.54
C LEU A 183 -11.25 2.48 -13.84
N SER A 184 -10.79 1.87 -14.92
CA SER A 184 -10.81 2.45 -16.27
C SER A 184 -11.92 1.78 -17.05
N ALA A 185 -13.11 2.40 -17.05
CA ALA A 185 -14.31 1.82 -17.65
C ALA A 185 -14.43 2.16 -19.14
N ALA A 186 -15.09 1.29 -19.93
CA ALA A 186 -15.30 1.56 -21.36
C ALA A 186 -16.09 2.86 -21.62
N PRO A 187 -17.19 3.17 -20.88
CA PRO A 187 -17.72 4.53 -20.81
C PRO A 187 -16.87 5.37 -19.83
N PRO A 188 -16.20 6.45 -20.27
CA PRO A 188 -15.34 7.25 -19.40
C PRO A 188 -16.06 7.86 -18.19
N SER A 189 -17.37 8.13 -18.31
CA SER A 189 -18.21 8.62 -17.20
C SER A 189 -18.40 7.63 -16.05
N LYS A 190 -17.95 6.38 -16.20
CA LYS A 190 -17.96 5.36 -15.14
C LYS A 190 -16.56 5.08 -14.58
N SER A 191 -15.51 5.72 -15.10
CA SER A 191 -14.16 5.56 -14.57
C SER A 191 -14.07 6.18 -13.18
N LEU A 192 -13.32 5.52 -12.31
CA LEU A 192 -13.16 5.91 -10.91
C LEU A 192 -11.71 6.21 -10.60
N VAL A 193 -11.51 7.17 -9.70
CA VAL A 193 -10.22 7.62 -9.22
C VAL A 193 -10.23 7.63 -7.69
N ILE A 194 -9.09 7.32 -7.09
CA ILE A 194 -8.82 7.49 -5.66
C ILE A 194 -8.23 8.88 -5.45
N CYS A 195 -8.87 9.65 -4.57
CA CYS A 195 -8.48 10.99 -4.18
C CYS A 195 -8.01 10.98 -2.72
N PRO A 196 -6.70 10.95 -2.46
CA PRO A 196 -6.18 10.87 -1.09
C PRO A 196 -6.09 12.25 -0.40
N ASP A 197 -6.68 13.30 -0.96
CA ASP A 197 -6.59 14.70 -0.50
C ASP A 197 -7.05 14.87 0.95
N LYS A 198 -8.24 14.36 1.30
CA LYS A 198 -8.85 14.52 2.64
C LYS A 198 -8.63 13.32 3.55
N ARG A 199 -8.62 12.11 2.99
CA ARG A 199 -8.46 10.83 3.71
C ARG A 199 -7.42 10.00 3.00
N SER A 200 -6.41 9.51 3.72
CA SER A 200 -5.32 8.75 3.10
C SER A 200 -4.46 7.98 4.11
N ASN A 201 -3.56 7.15 3.57
CA ASN A 201 -2.50 6.47 4.31
C ASN A 201 -1.12 6.84 3.74
N ILE A 202 -0.12 5.99 4.03
CA ILE A 202 1.26 6.19 3.59
C ILE A 202 1.44 6.13 2.06
N ALA A 203 0.53 5.48 1.32
CA ALA A 203 0.68 5.25 -0.11
C ALA A 203 0.83 6.54 -0.91
N ARG A 204 0.12 7.61 -0.51
CA ARG A 204 0.16 8.91 -1.19
C ARG A 204 1.53 9.62 -1.12
N PHE A 205 2.40 9.22 -0.21
CA PHE A 205 3.73 9.81 0.00
C PHE A 205 4.84 9.02 -0.70
N ILE A 206 4.51 7.95 -1.43
CA ILE A 206 5.49 7.16 -2.17
C ILE A 206 5.69 7.79 -3.54
N ASN A 207 6.92 8.17 -3.85
CA ASN A 207 7.24 8.94 -5.05
C ASN A 207 7.19 8.14 -6.35
N GLY A 208 7.04 8.86 -7.45
CA GLY A 208 7.10 8.31 -8.80
C GLY A 208 8.51 8.37 -9.39
N ILE A 209 8.79 7.51 -10.35
CA ILE A 209 10.02 7.59 -11.16
C ILE A 209 9.90 8.62 -12.28
N ASN A 210 11.04 9.17 -12.70
CA ASN A 210 11.11 9.88 -13.98
C ASN A 210 11.07 8.85 -15.14
N ASN A 211 9.98 8.85 -15.92
CA ASN A 211 9.81 7.91 -17.04
C ASN A 211 10.71 8.24 -18.25
N HIS A 212 11.31 9.43 -18.29
CA HIS A 212 12.04 9.96 -19.45
C HIS A 212 13.55 9.72 -19.37
N THR A 213 14.09 9.39 -18.19
CA THR A 213 15.53 9.12 -18.01
C THR A 213 15.79 7.65 -17.66
N PRO A 214 16.88 7.04 -18.19
CA PRO A 214 17.28 5.69 -17.79
C PRO A 214 17.55 5.56 -16.29
N GLU A 215 18.10 6.61 -15.68
CA GLU A 215 18.44 6.68 -14.26
C GLU A 215 17.16 6.70 -13.40
N GLY A 216 16.15 7.48 -13.80
CA GLY A 216 14.84 7.50 -13.13
C GLY A 216 14.18 6.13 -13.14
N ARG A 217 14.16 5.45 -14.30
CA ARG A 217 13.59 4.10 -14.42
C ARG A 217 14.30 3.05 -13.55
N LYS A 218 15.60 3.20 -13.28
CA LYS A 218 16.35 2.30 -12.39
C LYS A 218 15.99 2.45 -10.92
N LYS A 219 15.37 3.58 -10.51
CA LYS A 219 14.95 3.81 -9.11
C LYS A 219 13.75 2.95 -8.71
N GLN A 220 12.96 2.48 -9.67
CA GLN A 220 11.75 1.73 -9.40
C GLN A 220 12.06 0.47 -8.56
N ASN A 221 11.40 0.36 -7.41
CA ASN A 221 11.49 -0.80 -6.52
C ASN A 221 10.12 -1.30 -6.06
N LEU A 222 9.05 -0.58 -6.41
CA LEU A 222 7.67 -0.98 -6.24
C LEU A 222 6.92 -1.06 -7.57
N LYS A 223 5.81 -1.79 -7.56
CA LYS A 223 4.80 -1.77 -8.62
C LYS A 223 3.43 -1.51 -8.00
N CYS A 224 2.66 -0.61 -8.60
CA CYS A 224 1.22 -0.48 -8.33
C CYS A 224 0.48 -1.49 -9.21
N VAL A 225 -0.40 -2.27 -8.61
CA VAL A 225 -1.13 -3.35 -9.29
C VAL A 225 -2.60 -3.30 -8.89
N ARG A 226 -3.50 -3.27 -9.88
CA ARG A 226 -4.94 -3.31 -9.67
C ARG A 226 -5.43 -4.76 -9.62
N PHE A 227 -6.27 -5.07 -8.65
CA PHE A 227 -6.87 -6.39 -8.45
C PHE A 227 -8.38 -6.28 -8.19
N ALA A 228 -9.13 -7.25 -8.68
CA ALA A 228 -10.49 -7.51 -8.28
C ALA A 228 -10.48 -8.34 -6.99
N ILE A 229 -11.10 -7.81 -5.93
CA ILE A 229 -11.28 -8.48 -4.63
C ILE A 229 -12.76 -8.42 -4.31
N ASP A 230 -13.42 -9.57 -4.20
CA ASP A 230 -14.86 -9.68 -3.95
C ASP A 230 -15.74 -8.83 -4.92
N GLY A 231 -15.27 -8.63 -6.15
CA GLY A 231 -15.96 -7.87 -7.20
C GLY A 231 -15.68 -6.36 -7.20
N GLU A 232 -14.86 -5.87 -6.26
CA GLU A 232 -14.45 -4.46 -6.17
C GLU A 232 -13.00 -4.29 -6.67
N CYS A 233 -12.68 -3.12 -7.24
CA CYS A 233 -11.31 -2.76 -7.62
C CYS A 233 -10.51 -2.33 -6.39
N HIS A 234 -9.26 -2.76 -6.32
CA HIS A 234 -8.28 -2.36 -5.30
C HIS A 234 -6.91 -2.13 -5.93
N CYS A 235 -6.18 -1.13 -5.44
CA CYS A 235 -4.81 -0.82 -5.88
C CYS A 235 -3.81 -1.22 -4.80
N LEU A 236 -2.94 -2.19 -5.10
CA LEU A 236 -1.89 -2.66 -4.19
C LEU A 236 -0.52 -2.14 -4.64
N LEU A 237 0.28 -1.61 -3.69
CA LEU A 237 1.70 -1.37 -3.89
C LEU A 237 2.50 -2.59 -3.38
N VAL A 238 3.31 -3.17 -4.27
CA VAL A 238 4.08 -4.40 -4.01
C VAL A 238 5.54 -4.19 -4.38
N ALA A 239 6.46 -4.66 -3.55
CA ALA A 239 7.89 -4.70 -3.88
C ALA A 239 8.14 -5.56 -5.13
N ASN A 240 8.86 -5.02 -6.11
CA ASN A 240 9.20 -5.75 -7.35
C ASN A 240 10.65 -6.29 -7.37
N ARG A 241 11.38 -6.05 -6.28
CA ARG A 241 12.70 -6.60 -5.94
C ARG A 241 12.93 -6.50 -4.43
N ASP A 242 14.03 -7.07 -3.95
CA ASP A 242 14.49 -6.82 -2.58
C ASP A 242 14.88 -5.33 -2.41
N ILE A 243 14.53 -4.77 -1.26
CA ILE A 243 14.71 -3.36 -0.89
C ILE A 243 15.50 -3.29 0.41
N SER A 244 16.61 -2.56 0.39
CA SER A 244 17.47 -2.41 1.56
C SER A 244 16.91 -1.40 2.56
N LYS A 245 17.30 -1.52 3.83
CA LYS A 245 17.02 -0.46 4.81
C LYS A 245 17.69 0.85 4.36
N GLY A 246 16.97 1.97 4.49
CA GLY A 246 17.35 3.31 4.07
C GLY A 246 17.07 3.58 2.59
N GLU A 247 16.58 2.61 1.84
CA GLU A 247 16.26 2.80 0.43
C GLU A 247 14.89 3.47 0.27
N ARG A 248 14.84 4.54 -0.53
CA ARG A 248 13.61 5.27 -0.87
C ARG A 248 12.73 4.45 -1.82
N LEU A 249 11.43 4.50 -1.59
CA LEU A 249 10.44 3.75 -2.35
C LEU A 249 9.96 4.56 -3.56
N TYR A 250 9.97 3.90 -4.72
CA TYR A 250 9.53 4.47 -5.98
C TYR A 250 8.69 3.47 -6.77
N TYR A 251 7.57 3.93 -7.33
CA TYR A 251 6.80 3.19 -8.33
C TYR A 251 6.62 4.01 -9.61
N ASP A 252 6.12 3.36 -10.66
CA ASP A 252 5.76 4.06 -11.89
C ASP A 252 4.35 4.64 -11.77
N TYR A 253 4.24 5.97 -11.70
CA TYR A 253 2.94 6.67 -11.70
C TYR A 253 2.18 6.44 -13.00
N ASN A 254 2.89 6.19 -14.10
CA ASN A 254 2.35 5.95 -15.42
C ASN A 254 2.37 4.47 -15.81
N GLY A 255 2.24 3.57 -14.82
CA GLY A 255 2.38 2.12 -15.05
C GLY A 255 1.29 1.48 -15.93
N ASP A 256 0.24 2.23 -16.26
CA ASP A 256 -0.87 1.81 -17.14
C ASP A 256 -1.24 2.95 -18.11
N GLU A 257 -1.65 4.09 -17.54
CA GLU A 257 -1.96 5.33 -18.26
C GLU A 257 -0.76 6.28 -18.25
N HIS A 258 -0.64 7.19 -19.22
CA HIS A 258 0.50 8.13 -19.36
C HIS A 258 0.09 9.58 -19.08
N GLU A 259 -0.69 9.79 -18.01
CA GLU A 259 -1.33 11.07 -17.70
C GLU A 259 -0.52 11.93 -16.72
N TYR A 260 0.41 11.34 -15.96
CA TYR A 260 1.18 12.05 -14.96
C TYR A 260 2.50 12.60 -15.54
N PRO A 261 2.74 13.93 -15.54
CA PRO A 261 3.96 14.49 -16.09
C PRO A 261 5.17 14.23 -15.17
N THR A 262 6.09 13.35 -15.55
CA THR A 262 7.26 12.97 -14.70
C THR A 262 8.59 13.56 -15.14
N HIS A 263 8.61 14.45 -16.14
CA HIS A 263 9.84 15.07 -16.66
C HIS A 263 10.66 15.82 -15.59
N HIS A 264 9.96 16.41 -14.61
CA HIS A 264 10.55 17.20 -13.53
C HIS A 264 10.97 16.36 -12.32
N PHE A 265 10.69 15.06 -12.32
CA PHE A 265 11.09 14.18 -11.23
C PHE A 265 12.61 13.96 -11.23
N VAL A 266 13.17 13.83 -10.04
CA VAL A 266 14.61 13.68 -9.77
C VAL A 266 15.05 12.24 -9.96
#